data_AF-A0A367JDH1-F1
#
_entry.id   AF-A0A367JDH1-F1
#
_cell.length_a   1.000
_cell.length_b   1.000
_cell.length_c   1.000
_cell.angle_alpha   90.00
_cell.angle_beta   90.00
_cell.angle_gamma   90.00
#
_symmetry.space_group_name_H-M   'P 1'
#
loop_
_entity.id
_entity.type
_entity.pdbx_description
1 polymer ?
#
loop_
_entity_poly.entity_id
_entity_poly.type
_entity_poly.pdbx_seq_one_letter_code
_entity_poly.pdbx_strand_id
1 'polypeptide(L)'
;MPFTPTSTFLANLKTLGFDKSVHCRGIYAKISFEPFILNTRSFEATSHFLFRSLDKSRAKVEFKTCWPPRTKEEAREYNQIAFRWLNELRQIQGSLLALIPLRKSYFEDCHHPTMSHIMLAFSALVLNNVLSRFMG
;
A
#
# COMPACT_ATOMS: atom_id res chain seq x y z
N MET A 1 -17.57 13.48 -7.55
CA MET A 1 -16.10 13.41 -7.70
C MET A 1 -15.80 12.58 -8.94
N PRO A 2 -14.83 12.96 -9.79
CA PRO A 2 -14.41 12.09 -10.88
C PRO A 2 -13.85 10.79 -10.27
N PHE A 3 -14.24 9.64 -10.81
CA PHE A 3 -13.70 8.34 -10.42
C PHE A 3 -12.25 8.24 -10.89
N THR A 4 -11.31 8.56 -10.00
CA THR A 4 -9.88 8.40 -10.24
C THR A 4 -9.36 7.19 -9.45
N PRO A 5 -8.25 6.56 -9.88
CA PRO A 5 -7.63 5.49 -9.10
C PRO A 5 -7.35 5.92 -7.66
N THR A 6 -6.89 7.15 -7.48
CA THR A 6 -6.61 7.77 -6.18
C THR A 6 -7.86 7.92 -5.32
N SER A 7 -8.97 8.45 -5.85
CA SER A 7 -10.19 8.64 -5.03
C SER A 7 -10.76 7.31 -4.55
N THR A 8 -10.73 6.27 -5.39
CA THR A 8 -11.20 4.93 -5.00
C THR A 8 -10.24 4.27 -4.01
N PHE A 9 -8.93 4.44 -4.21
CA PHE A 9 -7.92 3.98 -3.25
C PHE A 9 -8.13 4.60 -1.85
N LEU A 10 -8.37 5.91 -1.78
CA LEU A 10 -8.64 6.60 -0.51
C LEU A 10 -9.95 6.14 0.13
N ALA A 11 -10.99 5.89 -0.67
CA ALA A 11 -12.24 5.32 -0.18
C ALA A 11 -12.01 3.93 0.43
N ASN A 12 -11.24 3.05 -0.23
CA ASN A 12 -10.89 1.73 0.29
C ASN A 12 -10.10 1.82 1.59
N LEU A 13 -9.10 2.71 1.67
CA LEU A 13 -8.35 2.94 2.92
C LEU A 13 -9.29 3.34 4.06
N LYS A 14 -10.20 4.28 3.82
CA LYS A 14 -11.18 4.71 4.82
C LYS A 14 -12.08 3.56 5.28
N THR A 15 -12.58 2.74 4.35
CA THR A 15 -13.40 1.54 4.66
C THR A 15 -12.62 0.51 5.46
N LEU A 16 -11.33 0.33 5.19
CA LEU A 16 -10.43 -0.55 5.94
C LEU A 16 -10.07 0.00 7.33
N GLY A 17 -10.52 1.21 7.69
CA GLY A 17 -10.24 1.85 8.98
C GLY A 17 -8.92 2.62 9.03
N PHE A 18 -8.38 3.02 7.88
CA PHE A 18 -7.20 3.89 7.86
C PHE A 18 -7.56 5.28 8.41
N ASP A 19 -6.87 5.65 9.49
CA ASP A 19 -6.94 6.97 10.11
C ASP A 19 -5.56 7.63 10.08
N LYS A 20 -5.44 8.79 9.43
CA LYS A 20 -4.17 9.55 9.35
C LYS A 20 -3.59 9.91 10.72
N SER A 21 -4.43 10.20 11.72
CA SER A 21 -3.98 10.59 13.06
C SER A 21 -3.35 9.41 13.84
N VAL A 22 -3.76 8.20 13.48
CA VAL A 22 -3.26 6.95 14.06
C VAL A 22 -2.08 6.40 13.25
N HIS A 23 -2.20 6.39 11.92
CA HIS A 23 -1.31 5.66 11.02
C HIS A 23 -0.20 6.54 10.41
N CYS A 24 -0.40 7.85 10.32
CA CYS A 24 0.60 8.80 9.80
C CYS A 24 1.24 9.61 10.92
N ARG A 25 1.95 8.93 11.85
CA ARG A 25 2.68 9.59 12.95
C ARG A 25 4.17 9.78 12.63
N GLY A 26 4.85 10.65 13.38
CA GLY A 26 6.29 10.87 13.26
C GLY A 26 6.68 11.37 11.86
N ILE A 27 7.55 10.62 11.17
CA ILE A 27 8.05 10.97 9.83
C ILE A 27 6.95 11.05 8.76
N TYR A 28 5.76 10.51 9.04
CA TYR A 28 4.60 10.51 8.15
C TYR A 28 3.58 11.63 8.45
N ALA A 29 3.78 12.42 9.50
CA ALA A 29 2.80 13.41 9.96
C ALA A 29 2.47 14.51 8.94
N LYS A 30 3.35 14.75 7.97
CA LYS A 30 3.19 15.79 6.94
C LYS A 30 2.51 15.29 5.66
N ILE A 31 2.08 14.04 5.59
CA ILE A 31 1.38 13.53 4.40
C ILE A 31 0.02 14.23 4.27
N SER A 32 -0.20 14.92 3.15
CA SER A 32 -1.52 15.44 2.81
C SER A 32 -2.37 14.38 2.11
N PHE A 33 -3.64 14.30 2.51
CA PHE A 33 -4.66 13.50 1.85
C PHE A 33 -5.66 14.37 1.08
N GLU A 34 -5.51 15.70 1.16
CA GLU A 34 -6.41 16.70 0.58
C GLU A 34 -5.57 17.92 0.11
N PRO A 35 -5.05 17.93 -1.13
CA PRO A 35 -5.09 16.86 -2.12
C PRO A 35 -4.12 15.72 -1.78
N PHE A 36 -4.50 14.47 -2.08
CA PHE A 36 -3.60 13.33 -1.93
C PHE A 36 -2.62 13.25 -3.09
N ILE A 37 -1.34 13.14 -2.75
CA ILE A 37 -0.26 12.93 -3.71
C ILE A 37 0.43 11.62 -3.35
N LEU A 38 0.52 10.72 -4.33
CA LEU A 38 1.29 9.51 -4.17
C LEU A 38 2.78 9.83 -4.34
N ASN A 39 3.52 9.62 -3.26
CA ASN A 39 4.96 9.79 -3.16
C ASN A 39 5.50 8.69 -2.25
N THR A 40 6.81 8.64 -2.05
CA THR A 40 7.45 7.58 -1.24
C THR A 40 6.85 7.46 0.16
N ARG A 41 6.59 8.59 0.84
CA ARG A 41 6.07 8.57 2.22
C ARG A 41 4.61 8.14 2.29
N SER A 42 3.77 8.63 1.38
CA SER A 42 2.36 8.20 1.32
C SER A 42 2.25 6.73 0.89
N PHE A 43 3.10 6.28 -0.03
CA PHE A 43 3.23 4.86 -0.38
C PHE A 43 3.61 4.01 0.84
N GLU A 44 4.71 4.32 1.53
CA GLU A 44 5.18 3.58 2.72
C GLU A 44 4.06 3.47 3.78
N ALA A 45 3.49 4.61 4.20
CA ALA A 45 2.45 4.69 5.22
C ALA A 45 1.22 3.84 4.88
N THR A 46 0.72 3.96 3.64
CA THR A 46 -0.53 3.31 3.24
C THR A 46 -0.32 1.85 2.84
N SER A 47 0.78 1.50 2.17
CA SER A 47 1.08 0.11 1.81
C SER A 47 1.39 -0.74 3.04
N HIS A 48 2.13 -0.23 4.03
CA HIS A 48 2.39 -0.99 5.25
C HIS A 48 1.11 -1.25 6.05
N PHE A 49 0.21 -0.25 6.10
CA PHE A 49 -1.14 -0.47 6.65
C PHE A 49 -1.86 -1.60 5.91
N LEU A 50 -1.90 -1.57 4.58
CA LEU A 50 -2.55 -2.61 3.77
C LEU A 50 -1.93 -4.00 3.99
N PHE A 51 -0.61 -4.12 4.02
CA PHE A 51 0.09 -5.38 4.33
C PHE A 51 -0.28 -5.89 5.73
N ARG A 52 -0.34 -5.01 6.74
CA ARG A 52 -0.75 -5.38 8.10
C ARG A 52 -2.21 -5.81 8.19
N SER A 53 -3.10 -5.19 7.41
CA SER A 53 -4.51 -5.57 7.34
C SER A 53 -4.71 -6.92 6.66
N LEU A 54 -3.87 -7.24 5.68
CA LEU A 54 -3.87 -8.54 5.01
C LEU A 54 -3.34 -9.65 5.93
N ASP A 55 -2.13 -9.47 6.47
CA ASP A 55 -1.49 -10.40 7.41
C ASP A 55 -0.57 -9.65 8.37
N LYS A 56 -1.08 -9.42 9.58
CA LYS A 56 -0.36 -8.71 10.64
C LYS A 56 0.90 -9.45 11.09
N SER A 57 0.89 -10.78 11.11
CA SER A 57 2.01 -11.59 11.58
C SER A 57 3.15 -11.51 10.59
N ARG A 58 2.85 -11.77 9.30
CA ARG A 58 3.83 -11.69 8.22
C ARG A 58 4.40 -10.28 8.07
N ALA A 59 3.55 -9.25 8.08
CA ALA A 59 4.02 -7.86 7.98
C ALA A 59 4.99 -7.49 9.11
N LYS A 60 4.73 -7.96 10.35
CA LYS A 60 5.64 -7.72 11.49
C LYS A 60 7.01 -8.39 11.29
N VAL A 61 7.06 -9.57 10.68
CA VAL A 61 8.30 -10.31 10.45
C VAL A 61 9.07 -9.73 9.28
N GLU A 62 8.42 -9.58 8.13
CA GLU A 62 9.04 -9.13 6.88
C GLU A 62 9.60 -7.71 7.00
N PHE A 63 8.83 -6.77 7.56
CA PHE A 63 9.25 -5.37 7.63
C PHE A 63 9.99 -5.00 8.93
N LYS A 64 10.39 -5.98 9.76
CA LYS A 64 10.97 -5.75 11.10
C LYS A 64 12.19 -4.83 11.08
N THR A 65 13.04 -4.97 10.06
CA THR A 65 14.34 -4.29 9.92
C THR A 65 14.25 -2.95 9.21
N CYS A 66 13.18 -2.73 8.43
CA CYS A 66 13.07 -1.56 7.57
C CYS A 66 11.86 -0.67 7.87
N TRP A 67 10.99 -1.02 8.83
CA TRP A 67 9.83 -0.21 9.19
C TRP A 67 9.97 0.54 10.52
N PRO A 68 9.72 1.87 10.55
CA PRO A 68 9.51 2.76 9.41
C PRO A 68 10.84 3.15 8.74
N PRO A 69 10.92 3.28 7.40
CA PRO A 69 12.16 3.67 6.73
C PRO A 69 12.64 5.07 7.12
N ARG A 70 13.82 5.17 7.72
CA ARG A 70 14.50 6.42 8.08
C ARG A 70 15.72 6.68 7.20
N THR A 71 16.40 5.62 6.77
CA THR A 71 17.56 5.70 5.86
C THR A 71 17.19 5.29 4.43
N LYS A 72 18.11 5.54 3.49
CA LYS A 72 17.94 5.11 2.09
C LYS A 72 17.99 3.58 1.95
N GLU A 73 18.81 2.94 2.79
CA GLU A 73 18.98 1.50 2.84
C GLU A 73 17.70 0.82 3.30
N GLU A 74 17.09 1.31 4.39
CA GLU A 74 15.80 0.82 4.88
C GLU A 74 14.69 1.04 3.86
N ALA A 75 14.66 2.19 3.17
CA ALA A 75 13.66 2.46 2.13
C ALA A 75 13.81 1.50 0.93
N ARG A 76 15.05 1.19 0.53
CA ARG A 76 15.33 0.21 -0.52
C ARG A 76 14.89 -1.20 -0.12
N GLU A 77 15.18 -1.61 1.11
CA GLU A 77 14.76 -2.89 1.67
C GLU A 77 13.23 -2.98 1.73
N TYR A 78 12.55 -1.94 2.24
CA TYR A 78 11.09 -1.84 2.28
C TYR A 78 10.49 -2.03 0.88
N ASN A 79 10.99 -1.29 -0.11
CA ASN A 79 10.53 -1.37 -1.49
C ASN A 79 10.73 -2.76 -2.09
N GLN A 80 11.86 -3.41 -1.80
CA GLN A 80 12.14 -4.77 -2.27
C GLN A 80 11.15 -5.79 -1.69
N ILE A 81 10.86 -5.70 -0.39
CA ILE A 81 9.90 -6.57 0.30
C ILE A 81 8.49 -6.32 -0.22
N ALA A 82 8.07 -5.05 -0.32
CA ALA A 82 6.77 -4.67 -0.85
C ALA A 82 6.58 -5.16 -2.30
N PHE A 83 7.59 -4.99 -3.16
CA PHE A 83 7.57 -5.49 -4.53
C PHE A 83 7.44 -7.01 -4.59
N ARG A 84 8.23 -7.75 -3.79
CA ARG A 84 8.14 -9.22 -3.74
C ARG A 84 6.75 -9.68 -3.32
N TRP A 85 6.23 -9.13 -2.22
CA TRP A 85 4.93 -9.53 -1.70
C TRP A 85 3.80 -9.18 -2.67
N LEU A 86 3.83 -8.01 -3.32
CA LEU A 86 2.86 -7.69 -4.37
C LEU A 86 2.93 -8.64 -5.58
N ASN A 87 4.12 -9.15 -5.95
CA ASN A 87 4.24 -10.17 -6.99
C ASN A 87 3.65 -11.51 -6.57
N GLU A 88 3.73 -11.89 -5.30
CA GLU A 88 3.05 -13.09 -4.79
C GLU A 88 1.53 -12.91 -4.84
N LEU A 89 1.02 -11.76 -4.37
CA LEU A 89 -0.41 -11.43 -4.41
C LEU A 89 -0.96 -11.31 -5.84
N ARG A 90 -0.09 -11.02 -6.81
CA ARG A 90 -0.42 -11.02 -8.24
C ARG A 90 -0.78 -12.41 -8.76
N GLN A 91 -0.26 -13.48 -8.16
CA GLN A 91 -0.54 -14.86 -8.57
C GLN A 91 -1.87 -15.40 -8.05
N ILE A 92 -2.54 -14.67 -7.14
CA ILE A 92 -3.86 -15.07 -6.64
C ILE A 92 -4.88 -14.98 -7.78
N GLN A 93 -5.69 -16.04 -7.94
CA GLN A 93 -6.72 -16.10 -8.97
C GLN A 93 -7.70 -14.91 -8.85
N GLY A 94 -7.92 -14.22 -9.97
CA GLY A 94 -8.80 -13.04 -10.02
C GLY A 94 -8.19 -11.75 -9.45
N SER A 95 -6.90 -11.74 -9.08
CA SER A 95 -6.23 -10.54 -8.57
C SER A 95 -6.16 -9.43 -9.62
N LEU A 96 -6.67 -8.24 -9.31
CA LEU A 96 -6.56 -7.07 -10.16
C LEU A 96 -5.09 -6.65 -10.40
N LEU A 97 -4.17 -7.03 -9.50
CA LEU A 97 -2.73 -6.81 -9.68
C LEU A 97 -2.18 -7.56 -10.91
N ALA A 98 -2.82 -8.65 -11.34
CA ALA A 98 -2.40 -9.40 -12.53
C ALA A 98 -2.44 -8.53 -13.80
N LEU A 99 -3.40 -7.60 -13.87
CA LEU A 99 -3.69 -6.74 -15.01
C LEU A 99 -2.78 -5.49 -15.08
N ILE A 100 -1.97 -5.24 -14.06
CA ILE A 100 -1.19 -4.00 -13.94
C ILE A 100 0.31 -4.32 -14.05
N PRO A 101 1.09 -3.54 -14.82
CA PRO A 101 2.54 -3.67 -14.83
C PRO A 101 3.12 -3.42 -13.43
N LEU A 102 3.83 -4.40 -12.89
CA LEU A 102 4.53 -4.30 -11.60
C LEU A 102 6.04 -4.32 -11.86
N ARG A 103 6.70 -3.17 -11.70
CA ARG A 103 8.15 -3.01 -11.90
C ARG A 103 8.78 -2.39 -10.65
N LYS A 104 10.01 -2.81 -10.31
CA LYS A 104 10.75 -2.29 -9.15
C LYS A 104 10.94 -0.77 -9.20
N SER A 105 11.21 -0.22 -10.38
CA SER A 105 11.44 1.22 -10.57
C SER A 105 10.25 2.10 -10.18
N TYR A 106 9.01 1.58 -10.20
CA TYR A 106 7.82 2.33 -9.75
C TYR A 106 7.80 2.59 -8.24
N PHE A 107 8.54 1.81 -7.46
CA PHE A 107 8.65 1.96 -6.01
C PHE A 107 9.79 2.94 -5.64
N GLU A 108 10.77 3.08 -6.52
CA GLU A 108 11.83 4.09 -6.42
C GLU A 108 11.28 5.49 -6.77
N ASP A 109 10.38 5.58 -7.76
CA ASP A 109 9.61 6.79 -8.09
C ASP A 109 8.09 6.56 -7.99
N CYS A 110 7.55 6.80 -6.79
CA CYS A 110 6.13 6.62 -6.51
C CYS A 110 5.21 7.65 -7.18
N HIS A 111 5.73 8.68 -7.86
CA HIS A 111 4.91 9.64 -8.61
C HIS A 111 4.44 9.07 -9.95
N HIS A 112 4.98 7.94 -10.38
CA HIS A 112 4.60 7.30 -11.64
C HIS A 112 3.08 7.02 -11.68
N PRO A 113 2.35 7.36 -12.77
CA PRO A 113 0.89 7.21 -12.83
C PRO A 113 0.38 5.79 -12.55
N THR A 114 1.14 4.76 -12.94
CA THR A 114 0.85 3.35 -12.66
C THR A 114 0.82 3.05 -11.15
N MET A 115 1.56 3.79 -10.33
CA MET A 115 1.61 3.54 -8.89
C MET A 115 0.23 3.75 -8.23
N SER A 116 -0.56 4.71 -8.71
CA SER A 116 -1.94 4.90 -8.26
C SER A 116 -2.84 3.70 -8.57
N HIS A 117 -2.62 3.06 -9.72
CA HIS A 117 -3.35 1.85 -10.12
C HIS A 117 -2.92 0.64 -9.30
N ILE A 118 -1.61 0.48 -9.05
CA ILE A 118 -1.07 -0.57 -8.17
C ILE A 118 -1.69 -0.44 -6.77
N MET A 119 -1.67 0.77 -6.20
CA MET A 119 -2.22 1.01 -4.86
C MET A 119 -3.74 0.80 -4.80
N LEU A 120 -4.47 1.20 -5.84
CA LEU A 120 -5.90 0.88 -5.96
C LEU A 120 -6.13 -0.63 -5.97
N ALA A 121 -5.49 -1.37 -6.88
CA ALA A 121 -5.68 -2.81 -7.01
C ALA A 121 -5.28 -3.55 -5.73
N PHE A 122 -4.19 -3.13 -5.09
CA PHE A 122 -3.76 -3.67 -3.81
C PHE A 122 -4.81 -3.41 -2.71
N SER A 123 -5.30 -2.18 -2.57
CA SER A 123 -6.33 -1.86 -1.58
C SER A 123 -7.63 -2.63 -1.80
N ALA A 124 -8.04 -2.85 -3.05
CA ALA A 124 -9.23 -3.63 -3.39
C ALA A 124 -9.05 -5.11 -3.03
N LEU A 125 -7.86 -5.68 -3.28
CA LEU A 125 -7.53 -7.05 -2.88
C LEU A 125 -7.60 -7.21 -1.36
N VAL A 126 -7.02 -6.27 -0.61
CA VAL A 126 -7.06 -6.31 0.86
C VAL A 126 -8.48 -6.15 1.37
N LEU A 127 -9.26 -5.23 0.81
CA LEU A 127 -10.67 -5.04 1.17
C LEU A 127 -11.48 -6.32 0.95
N ASN A 128 -11.36 -6.94 -0.23
CA ASN A 128 -12.05 -8.21 -0.52
C ASN A 128 -11.62 -9.31 0.47
N ASN A 129 -10.33 -9.43 0.76
CA ASN A 129 -9.84 -10.43 1.71
C ASN A 129 -10.41 -10.22 3.12
N VAL A 130 -10.44 -8.97 3.59
CA VAL A 130 -11.00 -8.62 4.90
C VAL A 130 -12.50 -8.91 4.94
N LEU A 131 -13.26 -8.50 3.91
CA LEU A 131 -14.70 -8.77 3.83
C LEU A 131 -15.02 -10.27 3.79
N SER A 132 -14.27 -11.07 3.02
CA SER A 132 -14.45 -12.51 2.97
C SER A 132 -14.22 -13.20 4.32
N ARG A 133 -13.32 -12.68 5.17
CA ARG A 133 -13.10 -13.17 6.54
C ARG A 133 -14.23 -12.83 7.51
N PHE A 134 -15.03 -11.81 7.22
CA PHE A 134 -16.19 -11.44 8.04
C PHE A 134 -17.46 -12.22 7.67
N MET A 135 -17.54 -12.69 6.41
CA MET A 135 -18.72 -13.38 5.88
C MET A 135 -18.64 -14.91 5.94
N GLY A 136 -17.46 -15.47 6.23
CA GLY A 136 -17.25 -16.91 6.42
C GLY A 136 -17.00 -17.24 7.89
#